data_AF-A0AAV2VWQ5-F1
#
_entry.id   AF-A0AAV2VWQ5-F1
#
_cell.length_a   1.000
_cell.length_b   1.000
_cell.length_c   1.000
_cell.angle_alpha   90.00
_cell.angle_beta   90.00
_cell.angle_gamma   90.00
#
_symmetry.space_group_name_H-M   'P 1'
#
loop_
_entity.id
_entity.type
_entity.pdbx_description
1 polymer ?
#
loop_
_entity_poly.entity_id
_entity_poly.type
_entity_poly.pdbx_seq_one_letter_code
_entity_poly.pdbx_strand_id
1 'polypeptide(L)'
;MLAALKITLTNEQKQELKTQHSTTRDGRVRDRIKAVIHASNGWSPEEIADALLIHESTVRQHIKDYLQSNKLKLENCGSHGYLSAHQT
;
A
#
# COMPACT_ATOMS: atom_id res chain seq x y z
N MET A 1 11.90 -17.65 6.96
CA MET A 1 11.67 -17.06 8.31
C MET A 1 11.25 -15.62 8.11
N LEU A 2 10.00 -15.31 8.43
CA LEU A 2 9.40 -14.04 8.08
C LEU A 2 9.68 -12.98 9.13
N ALA A 3 10.52 -12.01 8.78
CA ALA A 3 10.65 -10.80 9.54
C ALA A 3 9.27 -10.13 9.59
N ALA A 4 8.64 -10.15 10.77
CA ALA A 4 7.45 -9.37 11.03
C ALA A 4 7.76 -7.90 10.70
N LEU A 5 7.18 -7.39 9.61
CA LEU A 5 7.24 -5.98 9.26
C LEU A 5 6.37 -5.22 10.26
N LYS A 6 6.94 -4.95 11.44
CA LYS A 6 6.27 -4.22 12.51
C LYS A 6 6.19 -2.75 12.11
N ILE A 7 4.96 -2.28 11.89
CA ILE A 7 4.66 -0.88 11.63
C ILE A 7 3.86 -0.31 12.80
N THR A 8 4.30 0.84 13.31
CA THR A 8 3.61 1.56 14.39
C THR A 8 3.04 2.84 13.81
N LEU A 9 1.72 2.91 13.66
CA LEU A 9 1.02 4.13 13.23
C LEU A 9 0.45 4.87 14.44
N THR A 10 0.59 6.19 14.46
CA THR A 10 -0.14 7.03 15.42
C THR A 10 -1.63 7.05 15.10
N ASN A 11 -2.46 7.45 16.07
CA ASN A 11 -3.90 7.55 15.86
C ASN A 11 -4.24 8.57 14.74
N GLU A 12 -3.49 9.66 14.64
CA GLU A 12 -3.63 10.67 13.58
C GLU A 12 -3.33 10.08 12.20
N GLN A 13 -2.24 9.32 12.05
CA GLN A 13 -1.91 8.65 10.79
C GLN A 13 -3.00 7.65 10.37
N LYS A 14 -3.56 6.89 11.33
CA LYS A 14 -4.67 5.97 11.05
C LYS A 14 -5.92 6.72 10.60
N GLN A 15 -6.21 7.89 11.16
CA GLN A 15 -7.34 8.72 10.73
C GLN A 15 -7.12 9.30 9.33
N GLU A 16 -5.93 9.80 9.02
CA GLU A 16 -5.60 10.30 7.68
C GLU A 16 -5.75 9.19 6.63
N LEU A 17 -5.23 7.99 6.92
CA LEU A 17 -5.38 6.81 6.07
C LEU A 17 -6.86 6.47 5.81
N LYS A 18 -7.70 6.50 6.85
CA LYS A 18 -9.15 6.26 6.71
C LYS A 18 -9.83 7.33 5.85
N THR A 19 -9.47 8.59 6.02
CA THR A 19 -9.96 9.70 5.20
C THR A 19 -9.56 9.52 3.74
N GLN A 20 -8.30 9.17 3.47
CA GLN A 20 -7.81 8.89 2.11
C GLN A 20 -8.51 7.68 1.48
N HIS A 21 -8.79 6.64 2.27
CA HIS A 21 -9.54 5.46 1.80
C HIS A 21 -10.96 5.84 1.37
N SER A 22 -11.61 6.75 2.10
CA SER A 22 -12.98 7.18 1.80
C SER A 22 -13.07 8.08 0.55
N THR A 23 -12.01 8.83 0.23
CA THR A 23 -12.00 9.78 -0.91
C THR A 23 -11.45 9.16 -2.19
N THR A 24 -10.58 8.16 -2.07
CA THR A 24 -9.97 7.46 -3.19
C THR A 24 -10.95 6.55 -3.93
N ARG A 25 -10.98 6.66 -5.25
CA ARG A 25 -11.72 5.73 -6.13
C ARG A 25 -10.89 4.54 -6.61
N ASP A 26 -9.57 4.69 -6.64
CA ASP A 26 -8.65 3.63 -7.04
C ASP A 26 -8.69 2.45 -6.03
N GLY A 27 -9.05 1.26 -6.51
CA GLY A 27 -9.16 0.06 -5.67
C GLY A 27 -7.80 -0.36 -5.10
N ARG A 28 -6.73 -0.23 -5.88
CA ARG A 28 -5.38 -0.65 -5.47
C ARG A 28 -4.86 0.20 -4.33
N VAL A 29 -5.12 1.51 -4.38
CA VAL A 29 -4.78 2.44 -3.29
C VAL A 29 -5.60 2.11 -2.03
N ARG A 30 -6.88 1.73 -2.16
CA ARG A 30 -7.69 1.29 -1.01
C ARG A 30 -7.13 0.03 -0.36
N ASP A 31 -6.76 -0.99 -1.13
CA ASP A 31 -6.20 -2.23 -0.58
C ASP A 31 -4.81 -2.02 0.03
N ARG A 32 -4.01 -1.14 -0.55
CA ARG A 32 -2.75 -0.69 0.06
C ARG A 32 -2.98 -0.03 1.43
N ILE A 33 -3.97 0.87 1.54
CA ILE A 33 -4.31 1.53 2.81
C ILE A 33 -4.76 0.50 3.85
N LYS A 34 -5.65 -0.42 3.47
CA LYS A 34 -6.12 -1.49 4.37
C LYS A 34 -4.95 -2.33 4.88
N ALA A 35 -4.06 -2.78 3.99
CA ALA A 35 -2.90 -3.58 4.36
C ALA A 35 -2.01 -2.88 5.41
N VAL A 36 -1.77 -1.57 5.24
CA VAL A 36 -1.00 -0.76 6.18
C VAL A 36 -1.68 -0.62 7.54
N ILE A 37 -3.00 -0.40 7.56
CA ILE A 37 -3.78 -0.30 8.81
C ILE A 37 -3.77 -1.65 9.55
N HIS A 38 -4.04 -2.76 8.86
CA HIS A 38 -4.08 -4.09 9.47
C HIS A 38 -2.70 -4.51 10.00
N ALA A 39 -1.63 -4.25 9.24
CA ALA A 39 -0.26 -4.49 9.70
C ALA A 39 0.05 -3.71 10.98
N SER A 40 -0.42 -2.47 11.10
CA SER A 40 -0.27 -1.68 12.34
C SER A 40 -1.14 -2.17 13.50
N ASN A 41 -2.18 -2.95 13.21
CA ASN A 41 -2.99 -3.63 14.23
C ASN A 41 -2.40 -5.00 14.62
N GLY A 42 -1.22 -5.36 14.11
CA GLY A 42 -0.52 -6.58 14.46
C GLY A 42 -0.91 -7.81 13.64
N TRP A 43 -1.64 -7.64 12.55
CA TRP A 43 -2.00 -8.75 11.66
C TRP A 43 -0.78 -9.22 10.86
N SER A 44 -0.68 -10.52 10.65
CA SER A 44 0.36 -11.12 9.82
C SER A 44 0.09 -10.83 8.34
N PRO A 45 1.12 -10.72 7.48
CA PRO A 45 0.93 -10.54 6.04
C PRO A 45 0.03 -11.60 5.39
N GLU A 46 0.06 -12.83 5.91
CA GLU A 46 -0.77 -13.95 5.48
C GLU A 46 -2.25 -13.73 5.81
N GLU A 47 -2.56 -13.29 7.04
CA GLU A 47 -3.93 -12.98 7.48
C GLU A 47 -4.52 -11.81 6.68
N ILE A 48 -3.70 -10.81 6.39
CA ILE A 48 -4.09 -9.66 5.55
C ILE A 48 -4.34 -10.10 4.11
N ALA A 49 -3.49 -10.98 3.58
CA ALA A 49 -3.60 -11.51 2.23
C ALA A 49 -4.91 -12.27 2.03
N ASP A 50 -5.26 -13.12 3.00
CA ASP A 50 -6.51 -13.87 3.02
C ASP A 50 -7.73 -12.93 3.12
N ALA A 51 -7.72 -12.00 4.08
CA ALA A 51 -8.82 -11.06 4.30
C ALA A 51 -9.07 -10.11 3.11
N LEU A 52 -8.02 -9.74 2.38
CA LEU A 52 -8.09 -8.86 1.21
C LEU A 52 -8.18 -9.62 -0.13
N LEU A 53 -8.08 -10.96 -0.10
CA LEU A 53 -8.05 -11.82 -1.29
C LEU A 53 -6.97 -11.43 -2.31
N ILE A 54 -5.77 -11.08 -1.82
CA ILE A 54 -4.60 -10.73 -2.64
C ILE A 54 -3.39 -11.57 -2.26
N HIS A 55 -2.37 -11.60 -3.12
CA HIS A 55 -1.14 -12.33 -2.80
C HIS A 55 -0.39 -11.70 -1.63
N GLU A 56 0.12 -12.54 -0.74
CA GLU A 56 0.92 -12.15 0.42
C GLU A 56 2.16 -11.31 0.04
N SER A 57 2.82 -11.64 -1.06
CA SER A 57 3.93 -10.84 -1.61
C SER A 57 3.51 -9.39 -1.89
N THR A 58 2.29 -9.18 -2.37
CA THR A 58 1.72 -7.86 -2.64
C THR A 58 1.47 -7.09 -1.34
N VAL A 59 0.95 -7.76 -0.30
CA VAL A 59 0.79 -7.18 1.04
C VAL A 59 2.14 -6.70 1.60
N ARG A 60 3.16 -7.56 1.55
CA ARG A 60 4.51 -7.21 2.02
C ARG A 60 5.08 -6.02 1.26
N GLN A 61 4.87 -5.97 -0.06
CA GLN A 61 5.30 -4.85 -0.89
C GLN A 61 4.54 -3.57 -0.54
N HIS A 62 3.23 -3.62 -0.28
CA HIS A 62 2.44 -2.46 0.16
C HIS A 62 2.94 -1.87 1.48
N ILE A 63 3.24 -2.74 2.46
CA ILE A 63 3.80 -2.34 3.75
C ILE A 63 5.19 -1.73 3.56
N LYS A 64 6.05 -2.39 2.77
CA LYS A 64 7.41 -1.92 2.47
C LYS A 64 7.40 -0.56 1.78
N ASP A 65 6.56 -0.38 0.76
CA ASP A 65 6.45 0.89 0.02
C ASP A 65 5.96 2.02 0.93
N TYR A 66 5.02 1.74 1.84
CA TYR A 66 4.59 2.73 2.83
C TYR A 66 5.71 3.12 3.81
N LEU A 67 6.48 2.15 4.32
CA LEU A 67 7.61 2.40 5.21
C LEU A 67 8.76 3.15 4.53
N GLN A 68 9.08 2.80 3.29
CA GLN A 68 10.18 3.41 2.54
C GLN A 68 9.85 4.83 2.06
N SER A 69 8.61 5.09 1.66
CA SER A 69 8.24 6.37 1.05
C SER A 69 7.64 7.39 2.01
N ASN A 70 7.16 6.99 3.20
CA ASN A 70 6.35 7.84 4.09
C ASN A 70 5.17 8.55 3.36
N LYS A 71 4.84 8.11 2.15
CA LYS A 71 3.87 8.69 1.21
C LYS A 71 3.01 7.56 0.67
N LEU A 72 1.70 7.77 0.71
CA LEU A 72 0.68 6.88 0.15
C LEU A 72 0.55 6.99 -1.37
N LYS A 73 1.07 8.07 -1.95
CA LYS A 73 1.22 8.21 -3.39
C LYS A 73 2.51 7.54 -3.82
N LEU A 74 2.37 6.49 -4.62
CA LEU A 74 3.41 6.12 -5.56
C LEU A 74 3.65 7.37 -6.43
N GLU A 75 4.84 7.97 -6.37
CA GLU A 75 5.31 8.86 -7.45
C GLU A 75 5.64 8.06 -8.72
N ASN A 76 5.10 6.85 -8.87
CA ASN A 76 5.00 6.16 -10.15
C ASN A 76 3.71 6.60 -10.86
N CYS A 77 3.67 7.89 -11.17
CA CYS A 77 2.78 8.43 -12.19
C CYS A 77 3.28 7.91 -13.54
N GLY A 78 2.87 6.69 -13.90
CA GLY A 78 3.18 6.05 -15.18
C GLY A 78 4.64 5.61 -15.32
N SER A 79 4.85 4.44 -15.90
CA SER A 79 6.05 4.25 -16.73
C SER A 79 6.09 5.43 -17.70
N HIS A 80 7.20 6.18 -17.77
CA HIS A 80 7.44 7.08 -18.90
C HIS A 80 7.11 6.27 -20.16
N GLY A 81 6.05 6.67 -20.87
CA GLY A 81 5.71 6.05 -22.13
C GLY A 81 6.91 6.25 -23.05
N TYR A 82 7.66 5.18 -23.32
CA TYR A 82 8.78 5.17 -24.26
C TYR A 82 8.30 5.24 -25.72
N LEU A 83 7.27 6.04 -26.00
CA LEU A 83 6.93 6.43 -27.37
C LEU A 83 7.73 7.69 -27.69
N SER A 84 8.99 7.48 -28.07
CA SER A 84 9.73 8.50 -28.81
C SER A 84 8.94 8.84 -30.06
N ALA A 85 8.68 10.13 -30.29
CA ALA A 85 7.90 10.67 -31.40
C ALA A 85 8.57 10.52 -32.79
N HIS A 86 9.18 9.37 -33.07
CA HIS A 86 9.94 9.12 -34.31
C HIS A 86 9.51 7.82 -35.01
N GLN A 87 8.20 7.57 -35.03
CA GLN A 87 7.56 6.75 -36.06
C GLN A 87 6.22 7.42 -36.43
N THR A 88 6.28 8.36 -37.36
CA THR A 88 5.19 8.68 -38.29
C THR A 88 5.75 8.38 -39.67
#